data_AF-A0A1E4CQN0-F1
#
_entry.id   AF-A0A1E4CQN0-F1
#
_cell.length_a   1.000
_cell.length_b   1.000
_cell.length_c   1.000
_cell.angle_alpha   90.00
_cell.angle_beta   90.00
_cell.angle_gamma   90.00
#
_symmetry.space_group_name_H-M   'P 1'
#
loop_
_entity.id
_entity.type
_entity.pdbx_description
1 polymer ?
#
loop_
_entity_poly.entity_id
_entity_poly.type
_entity_poly.pdbx_seq_one_letter_code
_entity_poly.pdbx_strand_id
1 'polypeptide(L)'
;MLIRMRQWICGAAPLPEELFREFPRRTGVRVLEAYGLTEGTCASSVNPADAAVRVGSIGLHEHPAVALAAAVGRPDAHAGEVPVVYVQLTPGAAATEEELLAYATAHVGERAARPRVVRIVDQLPTTAVGKIFKPSLVLREIEDVCMAVAEELRVPLASVEAAQDPARGHVVRVRAAGEPDALRRALAAFSFHTEFVD
;
A
#
# COMPACT_ATOMS: atom_id res chain seq x y z
N MET A 1 39.91 25.30 -0.28
CA MET A 1 39.18 24.08 0.11
C MET A 1 37.82 24.12 -0.59
N LEU A 2 37.63 23.35 -1.67
CA LEU A 2 36.35 23.33 -2.40
C LEU A 2 35.41 22.27 -1.79
N ILE A 3 34.18 22.64 -1.48
CA ILE A 3 33.13 21.72 -1.05
C ILE A 3 32.71 20.90 -2.28
N ARG A 4 32.84 19.57 -2.22
CA ARG A 4 32.41 18.65 -3.29
C ARG A 4 31.14 17.91 -2.87
N MET A 5 30.04 18.18 -3.56
CA MET A 5 28.77 17.50 -3.36
C MET A 5 28.88 16.03 -3.81
N ARG A 6 28.52 15.08 -2.94
CA ARG A 6 28.64 13.63 -3.21
C ARG A 6 27.35 12.98 -3.65
N GLN A 7 26.21 13.45 -3.13
CA GLN A 7 24.90 12.86 -3.36
C GLN A 7 23.81 13.92 -3.24
N TRP A 8 22.72 13.71 -3.97
CA TRP A 8 21.51 14.51 -3.95
C TRP A 8 20.33 13.61 -3.56
N ILE A 9 19.49 14.06 -2.63
CA ILE A 9 18.28 13.33 -2.24
C ILE A 9 17.06 14.10 -2.77
N CYS A 10 16.22 13.44 -3.55
CA CYS A 10 14.95 13.97 -4.04
C CYS A 10 13.80 13.21 -3.40
N GLY A 11 12.76 13.90 -2.95
CA GLY A 11 11.57 13.27 -2.36
C GLY A 11 10.30 14.07 -2.63
N ALA A 12 9.20 13.67 -1.98
CA ALA A 12 7.85 14.26 -2.10
C ALA A 12 7.08 14.01 -3.42
N ALA A 13 7.77 13.63 -4.50
CA ALA A 13 7.18 13.13 -5.74
C ALA A 13 8.12 12.12 -6.42
N PRO A 14 7.60 11.19 -7.25
CA PRO A 14 8.44 10.31 -8.07
C PRO A 14 9.31 11.15 -9.01
N LEU A 15 10.61 10.84 -9.07
CA LEU A 15 11.50 11.50 -10.02
C LEU A 15 11.24 10.93 -11.42
N PRO A 16 11.00 11.77 -12.45
CA PRO A 16 10.91 11.28 -13.83
C PRO A 16 12.16 10.49 -14.22
N GLU A 17 11.99 9.35 -14.89
CA GLU A 17 13.10 8.47 -15.22
C GLU A 17 14.19 9.15 -16.05
N GLU A 18 13.80 10.02 -16.97
CA GLU A 18 14.72 10.83 -17.76
C GLU A 18 15.60 11.71 -16.85
N LEU A 19 15.02 12.35 -15.85
CA LEU A 19 15.75 13.21 -14.92
C LEU A 19 16.66 12.39 -13.98
N PHE A 20 16.21 11.22 -13.55
CA PHE A 20 17.03 10.29 -12.76
C PHE A 20 18.29 9.86 -13.52
N ARG A 21 18.17 9.61 -14.83
CA ARG A 21 19.28 9.16 -15.70
C ARG A 21 20.20 10.31 -16.12
N GLU A 22 19.65 11.46 -16.48
CA GLU A 22 20.43 12.57 -17.05
C GLU A 22 21.16 13.41 -16.00
N PHE A 23 20.61 13.56 -14.79
CA PHE A 23 21.24 14.39 -13.77
C PHE A 23 22.64 13.88 -13.36
N PRO A 24 22.85 12.57 -13.07
CA PRO A 24 24.19 12.05 -12.79
C PRO A 24 25.14 12.15 -13.98
N ARG A 25 24.65 11.98 -15.23
CA ARG A 25 25.48 12.14 -16.43
C ARG A 25 26.02 13.56 -16.58
N ARG A 26 25.20 14.56 -16.27
CA ARG A 26 25.56 15.98 -16.44
C ARG A 26 26.38 16.56 -15.29
N THR A 27 26.12 16.09 -14.06
CA THR A 27 26.68 16.70 -12.84
C THR A 27 27.75 15.85 -12.15
N GLY A 28 27.82 14.55 -12.46
CA GLY A 28 28.63 13.59 -11.72
C GLY A 28 28.13 13.30 -10.30
N VAL A 29 26.95 13.81 -9.93
CA VAL A 29 26.33 13.64 -8.61
C VAL A 29 25.20 12.61 -8.70
N ARG A 30 25.23 11.61 -7.82
CA ARG A 30 24.18 10.59 -7.75
C ARG A 30 22.89 11.18 -7.16
N VAL A 31 21.74 10.74 -7.68
CA VAL A 31 20.42 11.04 -7.10
C VAL A 31 19.89 9.82 -6.36
N LEU A 32 19.41 10.03 -5.14
CA LEU A 32 18.67 9.06 -4.34
C LEU A 32 17.22 9.53 -4.24
N GLU A 33 16.26 8.62 -4.43
CA GLU A 33 14.86 8.92 -4.16
C GLU A 33 14.54 8.62 -2.70
N ALA A 34 13.77 9.51 -2.09
CA ALA A 34 13.28 9.44 -0.73
C ALA A 34 11.76 9.48 -0.74
N TYR A 35 11.15 8.43 -0.21
CA TYR A 35 9.73 8.43 0.09
C TYR A 35 9.49 8.95 1.50
N GLY A 36 8.58 9.90 1.63
CA GLY A 36 8.19 10.52 2.89
C GLY A 36 6.72 10.85 2.91
N LEU A 37 6.16 10.87 4.11
CA LEU A 37 4.80 11.34 4.41
C LEU A 37 4.89 12.44 5.47
N THR A 38 3.90 13.34 5.51
CA THR A 38 3.85 14.41 6.53
C THR A 38 3.82 13.82 7.94
N GLU A 39 3.14 12.69 8.09
CA GLU A 39 2.98 11.91 9.32
C GLU A 39 4.27 11.15 9.72
N GLY A 40 5.23 11.02 8.79
CA GLY A 40 6.46 10.23 8.95
C GLY A 40 7.72 11.05 9.27
N THR A 41 7.59 12.33 9.62
CA THR A 41 8.70 13.26 9.94
C THR A 41 9.86 13.19 8.93
N CYS A 42 9.64 13.75 7.73
CA CYS A 42 10.57 13.80 6.58
C CYS A 42 10.58 12.53 5.71
N ALA A 43 11.75 11.92 5.46
CA ALA A 43 11.91 10.76 4.60
C ALA A 43 11.78 9.46 5.40
N SER A 44 10.68 8.74 5.20
CA SER A 44 10.41 7.45 5.84
C SER A 44 11.27 6.32 5.23
N SER A 45 11.70 6.48 3.99
CA SER A 45 12.64 5.57 3.33
C SER A 45 13.41 6.29 2.24
N VAL A 46 14.64 5.87 1.98
CA VAL A 46 15.53 6.43 0.94
C VAL A 46 16.24 5.27 0.26
N ASN A 47 16.51 5.41 -1.04
CA ASN A 47 17.31 4.43 -1.77
C ASN A 47 18.69 4.26 -1.12
N PRO A 48 19.25 3.04 -1.08
CA PRO A 48 20.56 2.81 -0.45
C PRO A 48 21.65 3.66 -1.10
N ALA A 49 22.46 4.33 -0.29
CA ALA A 49 23.49 5.25 -0.77
C ALA A 49 24.63 4.54 -1.51
N ASP A 50 24.85 3.25 -1.21
CA ASP A 50 25.96 2.43 -1.68
C ASP A 50 25.56 1.34 -2.69
N ALA A 51 24.27 1.16 -2.96
CA ALA A 51 23.78 0.17 -3.94
C ALA A 51 23.37 0.80 -5.29
N ALA A 52 23.20 -0.04 -6.31
CA ALA A 52 22.62 0.37 -7.58
C ALA A 52 21.17 0.82 -7.36
N VAL A 53 20.84 2.02 -7.83
CA VAL A 53 19.51 2.59 -7.64
C VAL A 53 18.65 2.27 -8.85
N ARG A 54 17.49 1.64 -8.62
CA ARG A 54 16.42 1.54 -9.63
C ARG A 54 15.48 2.72 -9.47
N VAL A 55 15.25 3.41 -10.59
CA VAL A 55 14.32 4.54 -10.69
C VAL A 55 12.94 4.10 -10.21
N GLY A 56 12.35 4.86 -9.28
CA GLY A 56 10.97 4.68 -8.81
C GLY A 56 10.76 3.57 -7.76
N SER A 57 11.80 3.07 -7.07
CA SER A 57 11.69 1.87 -6.22
C SER A 57 12.02 2.04 -4.73
N ILE A 58 11.23 1.37 -3.87
CA ILE A 58 11.55 0.96 -2.48
C ILE A 58 11.05 -0.50 -2.27
N GLY A 59 11.88 -1.52 -2.53
CA GLY A 59 11.56 -2.94 -2.24
C GLY A 59 10.84 -3.72 -3.37
N LEU A 60 9.50 -3.75 -3.43
CA LEU A 60 8.75 -4.63 -4.35
C LEU A 60 8.79 -4.20 -5.82
N HIS A 61 8.98 -2.90 -6.07
CA HIS A 61 9.21 -2.35 -7.42
C HIS A 61 10.46 -2.92 -8.13
N GLU A 62 11.29 -3.68 -7.41
CA GLU A 62 12.46 -4.35 -7.97
C GLU A 62 12.13 -5.63 -8.75
N HIS A 63 10.93 -6.19 -8.56
CA HIS A 63 10.51 -7.39 -9.29
C HIS A 63 10.22 -7.03 -10.76
N PRO A 64 10.79 -7.75 -11.75
CA PRO A 64 10.73 -7.35 -13.16
C PRO A 64 9.32 -7.31 -13.75
N ALA A 65 8.38 -8.06 -13.16
CA ALA A 65 6.98 -8.06 -13.58
C ALA A 65 6.15 -6.91 -12.98
N VAL A 66 6.67 -6.14 -12.02
CA VAL A 66 5.92 -5.12 -11.28
C VAL A 66 6.13 -3.75 -11.90
N ALA A 67 5.05 -3.11 -12.36
CA ALA A 67 5.08 -1.72 -12.79
C ALA A 67 4.89 -0.77 -11.61
N LEU A 68 3.84 -0.99 -10.81
CA LEU A 68 3.54 -0.19 -9.64
C LEU A 68 3.16 -1.08 -8.45
N ALA A 69 3.48 -0.62 -7.24
CA ALA A 69 3.14 -1.32 -6.01
C ALA A 69 2.73 -0.32 -4.92
N ALA A 70 1.78 -0.72 -4.07
CA ALA A 70 1.29 0.07 -2.95
C ALA A 70 1.04 -0.80 -1.73
N ALA A 71 1.76 -0.54 -0.64
CA ALA A 71 1.48 -1.14 0.66
C ALA A 71 0.41 -0.33 1.41
N VAL A 72 -0.58 -1.03 1.97
CA VAL A 72 -1.63 -0.49 2.86
C VAL A 72 -1.84 -1.43 4.06
N GLY A 73 -2.45 -0.91 5.13
CA GLY A 73 -2.87 -1.71 6.27
C GLY A 73 -4.22 -2.37 5.99
N ARG A 74 -4.30 -3.68 6.23
CA ARG A 74 -5.55 -4.43 6.33
C ARG A 74 -5.93 -4.57 7.79
N PRO A 75 -7.17 -4.21 8.21
CA PRO A 75 -7.62 -4.43 9.58
C PRO A 75 -7.48 -5.89 10.00
N ASP A 76 -6.95 -6.11 11.20
CA ASP A 76 -6.75 -7.44 11.79
C ASP A 76 -7.18 -7.42 13.26
N ALA A 77 -8.01 -8.39 13.66
CA ALA A 77 -8.59 -8.45 15.00
C ALA A 77 -7.55 -8.66 16.14
N HIS A 78 -6.33 -9.08 15.82
CA HIS A 78 -5.28 -9.37 16.81
C HIS A 78 -4.10 -8.40 16.72
N ALA A 79 -3.62 -8.12 15.51
CA ALA A 79 -2.48 -7.26 15.24
C ALA A 79 -2.87 -5.78 15.09
N GLY A 80 -4.17 -5.47 15.08
CA GLY A 80 -4.71 -4.16 14.72
C GLY A 80 -4.72 -3.98 13.20
N GLU A 81 -3.54 -4.05 12.58
CA GLU A 81 -3.39 -4.04 11.12
C GLU A 81 -2.26 -4.97 10.67
N VAL A 82 -2.42 -5.53 9.47
CA VAL A 82 -1.36 -6.30 8.79
C VAL A 82 -1.07 -5.71 7.40
N PRO A 83 0.18 -5.77 6.92
CA PRO A 83 0.50 -5.19 5.61
C PRO A 83 -0.11 -6.03 4.48
N VAL A 84 -0.75 -5.36 3.54
CA VAL A 84 -1.17 -5.91 2.24
C VAL A 84 -0.54 -5.07 1.14
N VAL A 85 -0.05 -5.72 0.08
CA VAL A 85 0.55 -5.01 -1.04
C VAL A 85 -0.26 -5.22 -2.31
N TYR A 86 -0.75 -4.13 -2.86
CA TYR A 86 -1.36 -4.10 -4.18
C TYR A 86 -0.28 -3.93 -5.25
N VAL A 87 -0.40 -4.69 -6.33
CA VAL A 87 0.55 -4.71 -7.44
C VAL A 87 -0.18 -4.51 -8.75
N GLN A 88 0.33 -3.62 -9.57
CA GLN A 88 0.01 -3.54 -10.99
C GLN A 88 1.19 -4.08 -11.79
N LEU A 89 0.92 -5.05 -12.67
CA LEU A 89 1.96 -5.66 -13.49
C LEU A 89 2.36 -4.76 -14.67
N THR A 90 3.59 -4.92 -15.12
CA THR A 90 4.07 -4.36 -16.39
C THR A 90 3.26 -4.95 -17.55
N PRO A 91 2.84 -4.15 -18.55
CA PRO A 91 2.12 -4.68 -19.71
C PRO A 91 2.85 -5.86 -20.37
N GLY A 92 2.16 -6.99 -20.49
CA GLY A 92 2.71 -8.22 -21.07
C GLY A 92 3.59 -9.07 -20.13
N ALA A 93 3.84 -8.60 -18.90
CA ALA A 93 4.46 -9.44 -17.87
C ALA A 93 3.41 -10.34 -17.20
N ALA A 94 3.89 -11.45 -16.63
CA ALA A 94 3.08 -12.36 -15.82
C ALA A 94 3.80 -12.64 -14.51
N ALA A 95 3.04 -12.62 -13.42
CA ALA A 95 3.45 -13.06 -12.10
C ALA A 95 2.17 -13.43 -11.32
N THR A 96 2.30 -14.34 -10.36
CA THR A 96 1.23 -14.71 -9.43
C THR A 96 1.35 -13.94 -8.13
N GLU A 97 0.25 -13.85 -7.37
CA GLU A 97 0.27 -13.24 -6.04
C GLU A 97 1.21 -13.99 -5.09
N GLU A 98 1.27 -15.32 -5.20
CA GLU A 98 2.16 -16.17 -4.42
C GLU A 98 3.64 -15.93 -4.72
N GLU A 99 4.02 -15.81 -6.00
CA GLU A 99 5.39 -15.49 -6.41
C GLU A 99 5.82 -14.12 -5.88
N LEU A 100 4.95 -13.12 -6.00
CA LEU A 100 5.23 -11.77 -5.54
C LEU A 100 5.29 -11.69 -4.01
N LEU A 101 4.44 -12.44 -3.30
CA LEU A 101 4.48 -12.55 -1.85
C LEU A 101 5.76 -13.22 -1.37
N ALA A 102 6.19 -14.30 -2.03
CA ALA A 102 7.44 -14.98 -1.73
C ALA A 102 8.64 -14.05 -1.96
N TYR A 103 8.64 -13.31 -3.08
CA TYR A 103 9.65 -12.29 -3.37
C TYR A 103 9.67 -11.21 -2.28
N ALA A 104 8.53 -10.61 -1.94
CA ALA A 104 8.45 -9.58 -0.90
C ALA A 104 8.96 -10.11 0.46
N THR A 105 8.56 -11.32 0.84
CA THR A 105 8.96 -11.96 2.11
C THR A 105 10.47 -12.18 2.20
N ALA A 106 11.12 -12.54 1.09
CA ALA A 106 12.57 -12.74 1.03
C ALA A 106 13.36 -11.43 1.09
N HIS A 107 12.79 -10.32 0.60
CA HIS A 107 13.49 -9.02 0.48
C HIS A 107 13.14 -8.03 1.59
N VAL A 108 12.07 -8.26 2.37
CA VAL A 108 11.71 -7.44 3.53
C VAL A 108 12.34 -8.03 4.81
N GLY A 109 13.40 -7.35 5.29
CA GLY A 109 14.19 -7.78 6.45
C GLY A 109 13.44 -7.74 7.78
N GLU A 110 12.57 -6.74 7.98
CA GLU A 110 11.74 -6.63 9.19
C GLU A 110 10.53 -7.57 9.10
N ARG A 111 10.41 -8.50 10.05
CA ARG A 111 9.35 -9.53 10.03
C ARG A 111 7.95 -8.91 10.11
N ALA A 112 7.76 -7.87 10.91
CA ALA A 112 6.47 -7.21 11.05
C ALA A 112 6.03 -6.44 9.79
N ALA A 113 6.99 -6.04 8.95
CA ALA A 113 6.73 -5.31 7.70
C ALA A 113 6.47 -6.23 6.49
N ARG A 114 6.63 -7.54 6.65
CA ARG A 114 6.35 -8.51 5.57
C ARG A 114 4.87 -8.52 5.25
N PRO A 115 4.48 -8.40 3.97
CA PRO A 115 3.07 -8.50 3.61
C PRO A 115 2.50 -9.85 3.99
N ARG A 116 1.24 -9.85 4.43
CA ARG A 116 0.45 -11.07 4.62
C ARG A 116 -0.20 -11.51 3.32
N VAL A 117 -0.52 -10.56 2.45
CA VAL A 117 -1.17 -10.78 1.15
C VAL A 117 -0.56 -9.84 0.12
N VAL A 118 -0.42 -10.33 -1.11
CA VAL A 118 -0.21 -9.51 -2.29
C VAL A 118 -1.46 -9.62 -3.16
N ARG A 119 -1.93 -8.51 -3.74
CA ARG A 119 -3.08 -8.48 -4.62
C ARG A 119 -2.72 -7.89 -5.97
N ILE A 120 -2.99 -8.59 -7.05
CA ILE A 120 -2.79 -8.05 -8.40
C ILE A 120 -4.05 -7.28 -8.81
N VAL A 121 -3.85 -6.06 -9.32
CA VAL A 121 -4.91 -5.20 -9.86
C VAL A 121 -4.56 -4.74 -11.26
N ASP A 122 -5.59 -4.57 -12.09
CA ASP A 122 -5.42 -4.07 -13.46
C ASP A 122 -4.76 -2.69 -13.46
N GLN A 123 -5.25 -1.80 -12.60
CA GLN A 123 -4.67 -0.48 -12.37
C GLN A 123 -4.74 -0.07 -10.91
N LEU A 124 -3.62 0.47 -10.41
CA LEU A 124 -3.60 1.13 -9.12
C LEU A 124 -4.33 2.48 -9.20
N PRO A 125 -5.13 2.83 -8.18
CA PRO A 125 -5.83 4.10 -8.14
C PRO A 125 -4.80 5.23 -8.06
N THR A 126 -4.96 6.25 -8.87
CA THR A 126 -4.09 7.43 -8.88
C THR A 126 -4.88 8.74 -8.82
N THR A 127 -4.28 9.77 -8.26
CA THR A 127 -4.80 11.14 -8.33
C THR A 127 -4.64 11.71 -9.75
N ALA A 128 -5.25 12.87 -10.01
CA ALA A 128 -5.12 13.57 -11.30
C ALA A 128 -3.67 13.92 -11.69
N VAL A 129 -2.75 13.93 -10.73
CA VAL A 129 -1.31 14.18 -10.94
C VAL A 129 -0.47 12.89 -10.89
N GLY A 130 -1.11 11.71 -10.98
CA GLY A 130 -0.44 10.42 -11.08
C GLY A 130 0.10 9.84 -9.76
N LYS A 131 -0.27 10.40 -8.60
CA LYS A 131 0.13 9.82 -7.30
C LYS A 131 -0.77 8.67 -6.94
N ILE A 132 -0.23 7.56 -6.44
CA ILE A 132 -1.04 6.44 -5.92
C ILE A 132 -1.99 6.95 -4.82
N PHE A 133 -3.29 6.74 -5.02
CA PHE A 133 -4.34 7.14 -4.09
C PHE A 133 -4.71 5.99 -3.16
N LYS A 134 -3.84 5.77 -2.17
CA LYS A 134 -3.97 4.69 -1.15
C LYS A 134 -5.30 4.66 -0.37
N PRO A 135 -6.00 5.77 -0.07
CA PRO A 135 -7.24 5.71 0.70
C PRO A 135 -8.26 4.73 0.11
N SER A 136 -8.43 4.72 -1.22
CA SER A 136 -9.34 3.77 -1.87
C SER A 136 -8.97 2.29 -1.68
N LEU A 137 -7.68 1.97 -1.55
CA LEU A 137 -7.20 0.60 -1.27
C LEU A 137 -7.46 0.20 0.18
N VAL A 138 -7.33 1.15 1.12
CA VAL A 138 -7.67 0.91 2.54
C VAL A 138 -9.16 0.64 2.69
N LEU A 139 -10.01 1.42 2.02
CA LEU A 139 -11.46 1.20 2.02
C LEU A 139 -11.81 -0.19 1.47
N ARG A 140 -11.14 -0.62 0.38
CA ARG A 140 -11.30 -1.97 -0.17
C ARG A 140 -10.92 -3.06 0.84
N GLU A 141 -9.81 -2.93 1.55
CA GLU A 141 -9.44 -3.92 2.59
C GLU A 141 -10.45 -3.98 3.75
N ILE A 142 -11.08 -2.85 4.10
CA ILE A 142 -12.13 -2.82 5.13
C ILE A 142 -13.38 -3.55 4.64
N GLU A 143 -13.81 -3.29 3.40
CA GLU A 143 -14.94 -4.00 2.79
C GLU A 143 -14.66 -5.50 2.72
N ASP A 144 -13.47 -5.89 2.24
CA ASP A 144 -13.03 -7.29 2.15
C ASP A 144 -13.04 -7.99 3.52
N VAL A 145 -12.54 -7.32 4.57
CA VAL A 145 -12.58 -7.86 5.94
C VAL A 145 -14.03 -8.04 6.39
N CYS A 146 -14.90 -7.06 6.16
CA CYS A 146 -16.30 -7.15 6.52
C CYS A 146 -17.01 -8.31 5.81
N MET A 147 -16.78 -8.47 4.51
CA MET A 147 -17.33 -9.56 3.71
C MET A 147 -16.84 -10.92 4.19
N ALA A 148 -15.53 -11.06 4.46
CA ALA A 148 -14.95 -12.32 4.94
C ALA A 148 -15.52 -12.75 6.31
N VAL A 149 -15.68 -11.81 7.25
CA VAL A 149 -16.27 -12.09 8.56
C VAL A 149 -17.74 -12.49 8.43
N ALA A 150 -18.50 -11.82 7.56
CA ALA A 150 -19.89 -12.18 7.33
C ALA A 150 -20.04 -13.55 6.65
N GLU A 151 -19.15 -13.89 5.72
CA GLU A 151 -19.10 -15.21 5.09
C GLU A 151 -18.80 -16.32 6.13
N GLU A 152 -17.81 -16.12 7.00
CA GLU A 152 -17.46 -17.05 8.07
C GLU A 152 -18.65 -17.31 9.01
N LEU A 153 -19.39 -16.25 9.35
CA LEU A 153 -20.59 -16.31 10.19
C LEU A 153 -21.85 -16.72 9.42
N ARG A 154 -21.76 -16.91 8.10
CA ARG A 154 -22.88 -17.19 7.20
C ARG A 154 -24.01 -16.16 7.30
N VAL A 155 -23.66 -14.89 7.48
CA VAL A 155 -24.59 -13.75 7.49
C VAL A 155 -24.63 -13.15 6.08
N PRO A 156 -25.74 -13.26 5.33
CA PRO A 156 -25.82 -12.69 4.00
C PRO A 156 -25.79 -11.16 4.06
N LEU A 157 -24.94 -10.53 3.26
CA LEU A 157 -24.88 -9.07 3.15
C LEU A 157 -25.59 -8.61 1.88
N ALA A 158 -26.47 -7.62 2.02
CA ALA A 158 -27.10 -6.93 0.91
C ALA A 158 -26.21 -5.79 0.38
N SER A 159 -25.43 -5.14 1.25
CA SER A 159 -24.44 -4.14 0.85
C SER A 159 -23.37 -3.95 1.91
N VAL A 160 -22.16 -3.60 1.47
CA VAL A 160 -21.03 -3.17 2.29
C VAL A 160 -20.39 -1.98 1.58
N GLU A 161 -20.22 -0.88 2.30
CA GLU A 161 -19.59 0.33 1.75
C GLU A 161 -18.71 0.95 2.82
N ALA A 162 -17.40 0.98 2.57
CA ALA A 162 -16.45 1.65 3.43
C ALA A 162 -16.25 3.10 2.97
N ALA A 163 -16.21 4.01 3.94
CA ALA A 163 -15.95 5.42 3.71
C ALA A 163 -15.03 6.00 4.79
N GLN A 164 -14.42 7.14 4.47
CA GLN A 164 -13.70 7.94 5.44
C GLN A 164 -14.64 8.98 6.05
N ASP A 165 -14.79 8.94 7.37
CA ASP A 165 -15.52 9.88 8.19
C ASP A 165 -14.53 10.85 8.88
N PRO A 166 -14.71 12.18 8.75
CA PRO A 166 -13.77 13.15 9.32
C PRO A 166 -13.61 13.09 10.85
N ALA A 167 -14.62 12.62 11.58
CA ALA A 167 -14.62 12.58 13.04
C ALA A 167 -14.26 11.20 13.58
N ARG A 168 -14.63 10.14 12.86
CA ARG A 168 -14.51 8.75 13.33
C ARG A 168 -13.43 7.95 12.62
N GLY A 169 -12.77 8.50 11.61
CA GLY A 169 -11.82 7.74 10.80
C GLY A 169 -12.55 6.84 9.81
N HIS A 170 -12.21 5.55 9.74
CA HIS A 170 -12.88 4.66 8.78
C HIS A 170 -14.20 4.13 9.33
N VAL A 171 -15.25 4.20 8.51
CA VAL A 171 -16.59 3.69 8.81
C VAL A 171 -17.02 2.76 7.69
N VAL A 172 -17.49 1.57 8.03
CA VAL A 172 -18.14 0.66 7.10
C VAL A 172 -19.65 0.63 7.35
N ARG A 173 -20.44 0.86 6.31
CA ARG A 173 -21.90 0.75 6.34
C ARG A 173 -22.29 -0.61 5.81
N VAL A 174 -23.05 -1.36 6.60
CA VAL A 174 -23.39 -2.75 6.32
C VAL A 174 -24.90 -2.91 6.36
N ARG A 175 -25.47 -3.44 5.27
CA ARG A 175 -26.84 -3.97 5.27
C ARG A 175 -26.76 -5.48 5.26
N ALA A 176 -27.25 -6.12 6.31
CA ALA A 176 -27.29 -7.58 6.42
C ALA A 176 -28.73 -8.09 6.28
N ALA A 177 -28.92 -9.26 5.67
CA ALA A 177 -30.19 -9.95 5.68
C ALA A 177 -30.27 -10.84 6.94
N GLY A 178 -31.20 -10.54 7.84
CA GLY A 178 -31.40 -11.31 9.09
C GLY A 178 -30.85 -10.61 10.34
N GLU A 179 -30.56 -11.37 11.40
CA GLU A 179 -30.10 -10.85 12.68
C GLU A 179 -28.57 -10.62 12.69
N PRO A 180 -28.08 -9.37 12.71
CA PRO A 180 -26.66 -9.08 12.54
C PRO A 180 -25.86 -9.13 13.87
N ASP A 181 -26.43 -9.62 14.96
CA ASP A 181 -25.82 -9.50 16.30
C ASP A 181 -24.46 -10.22 16.42
N ALA A 182 -24.34 -11.39 15.81
CA ALA A 182 -23.06 -12.10 15.74
C ALA A 182 -22.03 -11.33 14.93
N LEU A 183 -22.43 -10.81 13.76
CA LEU A 183 -21.58 -10.01 12.89
C LEU A 183 -21.14 -8.71 13.56
N ARG A 184 -22.05 -8.02 14.25
CA ARG A 184 -21.77 -6.80 15.02
C ARG A 184 -20.71 -7.03 16.09
N ARG A 185 -20.82 -8.13 16.83
CA ARG A 185 -19.82 -8.50 17.85
C ARG A 185 -18.46 -8.82 17.24
N ALA A 186 -18.43 -9.52 16.11
CA ALA A 186 -17.18 -9.86 15.43
C ALA A 186 -16.48 -8.62 14.85
N LEU A 187 -17.21 -7.74 14.17
CA LEU A 187 -16.65 -6.53 13.57
C LEU A 187 -16.15 -5.51 14.59
N ALA A 188 -16.64 -5.56 15.85
CA ALA A 188 -16.16 -4.70 16.93
C ALA A 188 -14.70 -4.97 17.34
N ALA A 189 -14.09 -6.07 16.90
CA ALA A 189 -12.68 -6.37 17.17
C ALA A 189 -11.70 -5.67 16.22
N PHE A 190 -12.19 -5.02 15.16
CA PHE A 190 -11.35 -4.37 14.15
C PHE A 190 -11.20 -2.87 14.39
N SER A 191 -10.22 -2.25 13.72
CA SER A 191 -9.85 -0.84 13.91
C SER A 191 -10.83 0.18 13.30
N PHE A 192 -11.85 -0.26 12.58
CA PHE A 192 -12.85 0.60 11.93
C PHE A 192 -14.20 0.59 12.67
N HIS A 193 -15.01 1.63 12.44
CA HIS A 193 -16.37 1.69 12.97
C HIS A 193 -17.36 1.01 12.02
N THR A 194 -18.36 0.32 12.57
CA THR A 194 -19.42 -0.32 11.79
C THR A 194 -20.76 0.36 12.04
N GLU A 195 -21.43 0.76 10.96
CA GLU A 195 -22.82 1.23 10.95
C GLU A 195 -23.69 0.19 10.28
N PHE A 196 -24.66 -0.35 11.01
CA PHE A 196 -25.67 -1.22 10.41
C PHE A 196 -26.82 -0.36 9.92
N VAL A 197 -27.15 -0.49 8.64
CA VAL A 197 -28.27 0.20 8.00
C VAL A 197 -29.37 -0.81 7.70
N ASP A 198 -30.61 -0.39 7.86
CA ASP A 198 -31.81 -1.18 7.53
C ASP A 198 -31.97 -1.32 6.00
#